data_AF-A0A179GE45-F1
#
_entry.id   AF-A0A179GE45-F1
#
_cell.length_a   1.000
_cell.length_b   1.000
_cell.length_c   1.000
_cell.angle_alpha   90.00
_cell.angle_beta   90.00
_cell.angle_gamma   90.00
#
_symmetry.space_group_name_H-M   'P 1'
#
loop_
_entity.id
_entity.type
_entity.pdbx_description
1 polymer ?
#
loop_
_entity_poly.entity_id
_entity_poly.type
_entity_poly.pdbx_seq_one_letter_code
_entity_poly.pdbx_strand_id
1 'polypeptide(L)'
;MSAVKRKTSSSATESEAKKMKANGSITSFFGAPKPKPVDASAPAPAVKFDKQKWVDSLTSEQKELLKLEIETLDHSWLAHLKDDIVTKEFLELKKFLDRETAAGKKWFPPKEDIYSWSRHTPFNNVKVVIVGQDPYHNVNQAHGMAFSVRPPTPAPPSLKNMYKALKKDYPSFVPPPNNGGLLIPWADRGVLMLNTCLTVRAHEANSHSNRGWERFTQRVIDLVAQKRTRGVVFMAWGTPAGKRVQKVDKSRHLILQSVHPSPLSASRGFFDCGHFKAANEWLIKRYGADGEIDWALTPSTSTKKAVPLATVDEPNPKTNGASSPVVVPKDEPKDEPKKDEPKATLKADDDFGSDDEAALEEALKQAEEDSQK
;
A
#
# COMPACT_ATOMS: atom_id res chain seq x y z
N MET A 1 9.92 61.94 3.03
CA MET A 1 10.35 62.86 1.95
C MET A 1 9.84 62.29 0.62
N SER A 2 8.53 62.30 0.36
CA SER A 2 7.76 63.41 -0.23
C SER A 2 8.00 63.61 -1.72
N ALA A 3 7.12 63.06 -2.56
CA ALA A 3 6.64 63.59 -3.86
C ALA A 3 5.59 62.59 -4.43
N VAL A 4 4.27 62.82 -4.37
CA VAL A 4 3.44 63.73 -5.20
C VAL A 4 3.49 63.29 -6.68
N LYS A 5 2.43 62.81 -7.36
CA LYS A 5 1.17 63.53 -7.73
C LYS A 5 0.19 62.58 -8.49
N ARG A 6 -1.13 62.72 -8.20
CA ARG A 6 -2.34 62.86 -9.09
C ARG A 6 -2.48 62.00 -10.37
N LYS A 7 -3.66 61.62 -10.88
CA LYS A 7 -5.13 61.73 -10.62
C LYS A 7 -5.78 61.01 -11.83
N THR A 8 -6.86 60.22 -11.69
CA THR A 8 -8.25 60.34 -12.23
C THR A 8 -8.70 58.90 -12.61
N SER A 9 -9.93 58.41 -12.57
CA SER A 9 -11.30 58.90 -12.34
C SER A 9 -12.26 57.68 -12.25
N SER A 10 -13.32 57.72 -11.45
CA SER A 10 -14.59 57.01 -11.68
C SER A 10 -15.71 57.78 -10.94
N SER A 11 -16.69 58.32 -11.66
CA SER A 11 -18.00 57.73 -12.00
C SER A 11 -18.92 57.59 -10.79
N ALA A 12 -19.84 58.55 -10.66
CA ALA A 12 -21.15 58.45 -10.01
C ALA A 12 -22.18 58.54 -11.17
N THR A 13 -23.36 57.91 -11.16
CA THR A 13 -24.41 57.94 -10.14
C THR A 13 -25.44 56.84 -10.42
N GLU A 14 -26.01 56.27 -9.36
CA GLU A 14 -27.21 55.43 -9.32
C GLU A 14 -28.33 56.17 -8.57
N SER A 15 -29.59 55.94 -8.95
CA SER A 15 -30.85 55.92 -8.16
C SER A 15 -32.01 56.12 -9.14
N GLU A 16 -33.17 55.47 -9.04
CA GLU A 16 -33.97 55.21 -7.84
C GLU A 16 -34.99 54.07 -8.05
N ALA A 17 -35.56 53.58 -6.93
CA ALA A 17 -36.31 52.33 -6.78
C ALA A 17 -37.81 52.51 -6.45
N LYS A 18 -38.63 51.46 -6.69
CA LYS A 18 -39.78 50.91 -5.90
C LYS A 18 -40.66 50.05 -6.82
N LYS A 19 -41.36 48.96 -6.44
CA LYS A 19 -41.96 48.52 -5.16
C LYS A 19 -42.31 47.01 -5.22
N MET A 20 -42.49 46.41 -4.05
CA MET A 20 -42.73 44.99 -3.73
C MET A 20 -44.18 44.48 -3.95
N LYS A 21 -44.37 43.15 -4.03
CA LYS A 21 -45.47 42.38 -3.39
C LYS A 21 -45.12 40.88 -3.29
N ALA A 22 -45.63 40.23 -2.24
CA ALA A 22 -45.33 38.87 -1.77
C ALA A 22 -46.48 37.86 -2.01
N ASN A 23 -46.18 36.59 -1.71
CA ASN A 23 -47.00 35.37 -1.56
C ASN A 23 -47.03 34.37 -2.73
N GLY A 24 -46.45 33.19 -2.48
CA GLY A 24 -46.62 31.97 -3.27
C GLY A 24 -45.99 30.78 -2.54
N SER A 25 -46.81 29.79 -2.22
CA SER A 25 -46.62 28.74 -1.20
C SER A 25 -45.54 27.70 -1.50
N ILE A 26 -44.96 27.19 -0.42
CA ILE A 26 -44.20 25.95 -0.28
C ILE A 26 -45.13 24.76 -0.61
N THR A 27 -44.65 23.79 -1.41
CA THR A 27 -44.92 22.33 -1.39
C THR A 27 -44.70 21.71 -2.78
N SER A 28 -44.18 20.47 -2.81
CA SER A 28 -44.07 19.53 -3.94
C SER A 28 -42.85 19.63 -4.89
N PHE A 29 -41.66 19.23 -4.42
CA PHE A 29 -40.52 18.86 -5.30
C PHE A 29 -39.65 17.69 -4.75
N PHE A 30 -40.26 16.66 -4.16
CA PHE A 30 -39.57 15.39 -3.88
C PHE A 30 -40.22 14.22 -4.61
N GLY A 31 -39.77 13.98 -5.85
CA GLY A 31 -39.91 12.69 -6.53
C GLY A 31 -38.64 11.87 -6.29
N ALA A 32 -38.78 10.67 -5.74
CA ALA A 32 -37.67 9.75 -5.49
C ALA A 32 -37.01 9.29 -6.81
N PRO A 33 -35.67 9.29 -6.93
CA PRO A 33 -35.02 8.74 -8.12
C PRO A 33 -35.02 7.20 -8.06
N LYS A 34 -35.51 6.58 -9.13
CA LYS A 34 -35.41 5.12 -9.37
C LYS A 34 -33.93 4.69 -9.50
N PRO A 35 -33.56 3.49 -9.03
CA PRO A 35 -32.17 3.04 -9.04
C PRO A 35 -31.71 2.75 -10.47
N LYS A 36 -30.59 3.35 -10.88
CA LYS A 36 -29.83 2.93 -12.06
C LYS A 36 -28.85 1.82 -11.66
N PRO A 37 -28.55 0.87 -12.57
CA PRO A 37 -27.55 -0.16 -12.32
C PRO A 37 -26.20 0.50 -12.06
N VAL A 38 -25.54 0.12 -10.98
CA VAL A 38 -24.19 0.55 -10.62
C VAL A 38 -23.19 -0.21 -11.48
N ASP A 39 -22.75 0.42 -12.57
CA ASP A 39 -21.52 0.06 -13.25
C ASP A 39 -20.31 0.41 -12.37
N ALA A 40 -19.30 -0.45 -12.49
CA ALA A 40 -18.08 -0.48 -11.71
C ALA A 40 -17.32 0.88 -11.64
N SER A 41 -16.70 1.12 -10.47
CA SER A 41 -15.54 2.00 -10.23
C SER A 41 -15.11 2.89 -11.41
N ALA A 42 -15.57 4.14 -11.43
CA ALA A 42 -15.09 5.12 -12.39
C ALA A 42 -13.54 5.27 -12.31
N PRO A 43 -12.81 5.15 -13.43
CA PRO A 43 -11.36 5.29 -13.42
C PRO A 43 -10.97 6.74 -13.08
N ALA A 44 -9.94 6.89 -12.25
CA ALA A 44 -9.30 8.18 -12.02
C ALA A 44 -8.84 8.80 -13.37
N PRO A 45 -8.82 10.14 -13.51
CA PRO A 45 -8.46 10.77 -14.78
C PRO A 45 -7.07 10.31 -15.23
N ALA A 46 -7.04 9.61 -16.37
CA ALA A 46 -5.82 9.10 -16.95
C ALA A 46 -4.91 10.27 -17.33
N VAL A 47 -3.63 10.21 -16.96
CA VAL A 47 -2.62 11.13 -17.46
C VAL A 47 -2.61 11.02 -18.99
N LYS A 48 -2.78 12.14 -19.70
CA LYS A 48 -2.56 12.19 -21.16
C LYS A 48 -1.06 12.03 -21.42
N PHE A 49 -0.60 10.79 -21.45
CA PHE A 49 0.78 10.42 -21.76
C PHE A 49 0.79 9.62 -23.07
N ASP A 50 1.51 10.13 -24.06
CA ASP A 50 1.78 9.44 -25.31
C ASP A 50 3.15 8.77 -25.21
N LYS A 51 3.14 7.46 -24.99
CA LYS A 51 4.35 6.66 -24.83
C LYS A 51 5.20 6.68 -26.09
N GLN A 52 4.60 6.59 -27.28
CA GLN A 52 5.36 6.52 -28.53
C GLN A 52 6.07 7.83 -28.80
N LYS A 53 5.37 8.97 -28.65
CA LYS A 53 5.97 10.30 -28.81
C LYS A 53 7.11 10.52 -27.81
N TRP A 54 6.97 10.05 -26.57
CA TRP A 54 8.05 10.14 -25.59
C TRP A 54 9.24 9.27 -25.99
N VAL A 55 9.03 8.01 -26.39
CA VAL A 55 10.11 7.14 -26.88
C VAL A 55 10.81 7.76 -28.08
N ASP A 56 10.08 8.35 -29.02
CA ASP A 56 10.66 8.98 -30.22
C ASP A 56 11.57 10.16 -29.87
N SER A 57 11.31 10.85 -28.75
CA SER A 57 12.14 11.96 -28.26
C SER A 57 13.45 11.53 -27.59
N LEU A 58 13.61 10.25 -27.25
CA LEU A 58 14.82 9.73 -26.59
C LEU A 58 15.97 9.57 -27.59
N THR A 59 17.20 9.77 -27.11
CA THR A 59 18.41 9.44 -27.87
C THR A 59 18.54 7.93 -28.09
N SER A 60 19.37 7.51 -29.06
CA SER A 60 19.62 6.09 -29.31
C SER A 60 20.20 5.37 -28.07
N GLU A 61 21.14 6.01 -27.36
CA GLU A 61 21.70 5.47 -26.10
C GLU A 61 20.63 5.33 -25.02
N GLN A 62 19.74 6.32 -24.86
CA GLN A 62 18.65 6.24 -23.90
C GLN A 62 17.66 5.12 -24.25
N LYS A 63 17.32 4.94 -25.53
CA LYS A 63 16.44 3.85 -25.98
C LYS A 63 17.03 2.48 -25.66
N GLU A 64 18.33 2.32 -25.83
CA GLU A 64 19.04 1.08 -25.51
C GLU A 64 19.04 0.83 -23.99
N LEU A 65 19.51 1.79 -23.20
CA LEU A 65 19.60 1.66 -21.74
C LEU A 65 18.24 1.50 -21.06
N LEU A 66 17.19 2.14 -21.61
CA LEU A 66 15.85 2.15 -21.04
C LEU A 66 14.89 1.15 -21.69
N LYS A 67 15.40 0.23 -22.54
CA LYS A 67 14.58 -0.76 -23.24
C LYS A 67 13.65 -1.51 -22.29
N LEU A 68 14.19 -1.94 -21.14
CA LEU A 68 13.43 -2.71 -20.16
C LEU A 68 12.28 -1.90 -19.55
N GLU A 69 12.54 -0.65 -19.17
CA GLU A 69 11.55 0.27 -18.60
C GLU A 69 10.45 0.58 -19.64
N ILE A 70 10.85 0.83 -20.88
CA ILE A 70 9.94 1.07 -22.00
C ILE A 70 9.04 -0.16 -22.21
N GLU A 71 9.56 -1.37 -22.15
CA GLU A 71 8.79 -2.58 -22.44
C GLU A 71 7.94 -3.05 -21.27
N THR A 72 8.42 -2.93 -20.04
CA THR A 72 7.90 -3.71 -18.90
C THR A 72 7.39 -2.87 -17.73
N LEU A 73 7.74 -1.58 -17.63
CA LEU A 73 7.15 -0.70 -16.61
C LEU A 73 5.71 -0.38 -17.02
N ASP A 74 4.76 -0.53 -16.09
CA ASP A 74 3.35 -0.28 -16.38
C ASP A 74 3.14 1.15 -16.89
N HIS A 75 2.22 1.31 -17.85
CA HIS A 75 2.00 2.57 -18.55
C HIS A 75 1.65 3.72 -17.60
N SER A 76 0.87 3.46 -16.55
CA SER A 76 0.49 4.49 -15.58
C SER A 76 1.67 4.96 -14.74
N TRP A 77 2.60 4.06 -14.42
CA TRP A 77 3.84 4.40 -13.72
C TRP A 77 4.83 5.11 -14.63
N LEU A 78 5.02 4.62 -15.86
CA LEU A 78 5.90 5.24 -16.85
C LEU A 78 5.50 6.70 -17.13
N ALA A 79 4.19 6.99 -17.20
CA ALA A 79 3.70 8.36 -17.36
C ALA A 79 4.20 9.33 -16.29
N HIS A 80 4.41 8.84 -15.07
CA HIS A 80 4.87 9.60 -13.91
C HIS A 80 6.38 9.58 -13.69
N LEU A 81 7.07 8.52 -14.13
CA LEU A 81 8.49 8.29 -13.90
C LEU A 81 9.38 8.60 -15.12
N LYS A 82 8.80 8.91 -16.29
CA LYS A 82 9.54 9.15 -17.54
C LYS A 82 10.70 10.15 -17.43
N ASP A 83 10.54 11.18 -16.61
CA ASP A 83 11.56 12.22 -16.43
C ASP A 83 12.63 11.78 -15.42
N ASP A 84 12.27 10.88 -14.49
CA ASP A 84 13.16 10.35 -13.47
C ASP A 84 14.10 9.28 -14.06
N ILE A 85 13.61 8.45 -15.00
CA ILE A 85 14.41 7.38 -15.63
C ILE A 85 15.38 7.88 -16.70
N VAL A 86 15.25 9.11 -17.19
CA VAL A 86 16.22 9.72 -18.13
C VAL A 86 17.32 10.52 -17.41
N THR A 87 17.28 10.58 -16.08
CA THR A 87 18.32 11.25 -15.28
C THR A 87 19.67 10.55 -15.43
N LYS A 88 20.76 11.31 -15.29
CA LYS A 88 22.12 10.78 -15.36
C LYS A 88 22.31 9.61 -14.39
N GLU A 89 21.79 9.74 -13.18
CA GLU A 89 21.95 8.77 -12.11
C GLU A 89 21.22 7.46 -12.41
N PHE A 90 20.03 7.52 -13.02
CA PHE A 90 19.33 6.31 -13.44
C PHE A 90 20.03 5.64 -14.62
N LEU A 91 20.54 6.41 -15.60
CA LEU A 91 21.30 5.85 -16.72
C LEU A 91 22.62 5.20 -16.26
N GLU A 92 23.30 5.76 -15.26
CA GLU A 92 24.49 5.13 -14.66
C GLU A 92 24.15 3.81 -13.94
N LEU A 93 22.98 3.73 -13.30
CA LEU A 93 22.47 2.47 -12.76
C LEU A 93 22.27 1.43 -13.87
N LYS A 94 21.71 1.80 -15.02
CA LYS A 94 21.55 0.88 -16.17
C LYS A 94 22.90 0.37 -16.67
N LYS A 95 23.88 1.28 -16.87
CA LYS A 95 25.25 0.94 -17.25
C LYS A 95 25.95 0.03 -16.23
N PHE A 96 25.65 0.19 -14.93
CA PHE A 96 26.13 -0.72 -13.90
C PHE A 96 25.57 -2.14 -14.08
N LEU A 97 24.26 -2.29 -14.31
CA LEU A 97 23.63 -3.61 -14.51
C LEU A 97 24.10 -4.30 -15.81
N ASP A 98 24.40 -3.52 -16.86
CA ASP A 98 24.99 -4.06 -18.08
C ASP A 98 26.41 -4.56 -17.85
N ARG A 99 27.22 -3.84 -17.05
CA ARG A 99 28.55 -4.30 -16.61
C ARG A 99 28.47 -5.58 -15.76
N GLU A 100 27.50 -5.68 -14.86
CA GLU A 100 27.25 -6.91 -14.09
C GLU A 100 26.99 -8.10 -15.04
N THR A 101 26.11 -7.89 -16.03
CA THR A 101 25.78 -8.90 -17.03
C THR A 101 27.02 -9.28 -17.87
N ALA A 102 27.76 -8.28 -18.37
CA ALA A 102 28.96 -8.47 -19.18
C ALA A 102 30.09 -9.17 -18.42
N ALA A 103 30.19 -8.95 -17.11
CA ALA A 103 31.12 -9.63 -16.21
C ALA A 103 30.68 -11.06 -15.84
N GLY A 104 29.58 -11.57 -16.40
CA GLY A 104 29.06 -12.91 -16.13
C GLY A 104 28.47 -13.07 -14.73
N LYS A 105 28.15 -11.96 -14.03
CA LYS A 105 27.53 -12.03 -12.71
C LYS A 105 26.06 -12.42 -12.86
N LYS A 106 25.65 -13.46 -12.14
CA LYS A 106 24.24 -13.83 -12.01
C LYS A 106 23.58 -12.94 -10.96
N TRP A 107 22.46 -12.32 -11.30
CA TRP A 107 21.68 -11.49 -10.40
C TRP A 107 20.19 -11.69 -10.63
N PHE A 108 19.40 -11.31 -9.63
CA PHE A 108 17.95 -11.49 -9.55
C PHE A 108 17.24 -10.16 -9.37
N PRO A 109 15.93 -10.08 -9.69
CA PRO A 109 15.15 -11.11 -10.41
C PRO A 109 15.59 -11.19 -11.90
N PRO A 110 15.02 -12.11 -12.71
CA PRO A 110 15.10 -12.01 -14.18
C PRO A 110 14.74 -10.59 -14.65
N LYS A 111 15.36 -10.12 -15.75
CA LYS A 111 15.29 -8.70 -16.15
C LYS A 111 13.84 -8.24 -16.34
N GLU A 112 13.03 -9.05 -17.01
CA GLU A 112 11.60 -8.85 -17.28
C GLU A 112 10.76 -8.70 -15.99
N ASP A 113 11.22 -9.28 -14.89
CA ASP A 113 10.52 -9.28 -13.60
C ASP A 113 10.84 -8.05 -12.75
N ILE A 114 11.90 -7.28 -13.02
CA ILE A 114 12.33 -6.13 -12.18
C ILE A 114 11.17 -5.17 -11.85
N TYR A 115 10.29 -4.94 -12.82
CA TYR A 115 9.15 -4.02 -12.71
C TYR A 115 7.80 -4.70 -12.48
N SER A 116 7.76 -5.98 -12.08
CA SER A 116 6.51 -6.71 -11.78
C SER A 116 5.60 -5.99 -10.79
N TRP A 117 6.17 -5.35 -9.77
CA TRP A 117 5.43 -4.52 -8.81
C TRP A 117 4.54 -3.46 -9.49
N SER A 118 4.99 -2.87 -10.59
CA SER A 118 4.28 -1.79 -11.29
C SER A 118 3.10 -2.32 -12.09
N ARG A 119 3.24 -3.53 -12.65
CA ARG A 119 2.23 -4.19 -13.50
C ARG A 119 1.12 -4.81 -12.67
N HIS A 120 1.46 -5.40 -11.53
CA HIS A 120 0.46 -5.94 -10.60
C HIS A 120 -0.26 -4.83 -9.83
N THR A 121 0.40 -3.70 -9.57
CA THR A 121 -0.23 -2.57 -8.91
C THR A 121 -0.07 -1.28 -9.73
N PRO A 122 -0.90 -1.07 -10.77
CA PRO A 122 -0.92 0.18 -11.52
C PRO A 122 -1.09 1.39 -10.60
N PHE A 123 -0.52 2.53 -10.97
CA PHE A 123 -0.41 3.73 -10.13
C PHE A 123 -1.74 4.14 -9.48
N ASN A 124 -2.82 4.10 -10.27
CA ASN A 124 -4.13 4.53 -9.84
C ASN A 124 -4.85 3.54 -8.92
N ASN A 125 -4.34 2.31 -8.83
CA ASN A 125 -4.91 1.23 -8.00
C ASN A 125 -4.21 1.11 -6.65
N VAL A 126 -3.12 1.86 -6.42
CA VAL A 126 -2.38 1.83 -5.14
C VAL A 126 -3.30 2.27 -3.99
N LYS A 127 -3.46 1.38 -3.00
CA LYS A 127 -4.18 1.54 -1.74
C LYS A 127 -3.28 1.36 -0.52
N VAL A 128 -2.33 0.42 -0.61
CA VAL A 128 -1.31 0.14 0.41
C VAL A 128 0.06 0.10 -0.25
N VAL A 129 1.10 0.57 0.43
CA VAL A 129 2.51 0.40 0.06
C VAL A 129 3.21 -0.38 1.16
N ILE A 130 3.81 -1.52 0.82
CA ILE A 130 4.68 -2.30 1.70
C ILE A 130 6.11 -2.14 1.20
N VAL A 131 7.00 -1.65 2.05
CA VAL A 131 8.40 -1.38 1.72
C VAL A 131 9.29 -2.53 2.18
N GLY A 132 9.94 -3.21 1.24
CA GLY A 132 11.00 -4.19 1.49
C GLY A 132 12.39 -3.59 1.28
N GLN A 133 13.44 -4.32 1.67
CA GLN A 133 14.83 -3.87 1.53
C GLN A 133 15.38 -4.21 0.14
N ASP A 134 15.75 -5.47 -0.08
CA ASP A 134 16.26 -6.01 -1.34
C ASP A 134 15.44 -7.23 -1.80
N PRO A 135 15.59 -7.68 -3.06
CA PRO A 135 14.99 -8.93 -3.50
C PRO A 135 15.65 -10.11 -2.81
N TYR A 136 14.93 -11.23 -2.68
CA TYR A 136 15.55 -12.49 -2.29
C TYR A 136 16.66 -12.89 -3.26
N HIS A 137 17.83 -13.23 -2.72
CA HIS A 137 19.05 -13.46 -3.48
C HIS A 137 19.31 -14.92 -3.86
N ASN A 138 18.43 -15.87 -3.55
CA ASN A 138 18.59 -17.25 -4.00
C ASN A 138 17.77 -17.56 -5.26
N VAL A 139 18.16 -18.65 -5.92
CA VAL A 139 17.57 -19.10 -7.17
C VAL A 139 16.06 -19.34 -7.00
N ASN A 140 15.26 -18.90 -7.98
CA ASN A 140 13.81 -19.07 -8.04
C ASN A 140 13.01 -18.42 -6.88
N GLN A 141 13.58 -17.42 -6.19
CA GLN A 141 12.87 -16.67 -5.16
C GLN A 141 12.31 -15.36 -5.69
N ALA A 142 13.17 -14.40 -6.03
CA ALA A 142 12.75 -13.05 -6.41
C ALA A 142 12.05 -13.01 -7.77
N HIS A 143 10.95 -12.23 -7.83
CA HIS A 143 10.19 -11.97 -9.06
C HIS A 143 9.70 -10.53 -9.18
N GLY A 144 10.42 -9.60 -8.54
CA GLY A 144 10.15 -8.16 -8.62
C GLY A 144 9.06 -7.63 -7.70
N MET A 145 8.75 -8.37 -6.63
CA MET A 145 7.81 -7.95 -5.58
C MET A 145 8.43 -8.20 -4.20
N ALA A 146 8.35 -7.21 -3.32
CA ALA A 146 8.81 -7.34 -1.94
C ALA A 146 8.13 -8.52 -1.22
N PHE A 147 8.88 -9.22 -0.37
CA PHE A 147 8.41 -10.37 0.44
C PHE A 147 7.81 -11.56 -0.32
N SER A 148 7.63 -11.50 -1.63
CA SER A 148 6.98 -12.55 -2.41
C SER A 148 7.97 -13.47 -3.10
N VAL A 149 7.67 -14.76 -3.12
CA VAL A 149 8.43 -15.78 -3.86
C VAL A 149 7.54 -16.58 -4.82
N ARG A 150 8.13 -17.06 -5.92
CA ARG A 150 7.42 -17.92 -6.89
C ARG A 150 7.27 -19.35 -6.35
N PRO A 151 6.16 -20.06 -6.66
CA PRO A 151 6.12 -21.51 -6.52
C PRO A 151 7.25 -22.17 -7.32
N PRO A 152 7.81 -23.30 -6.86
CA PRO A 152 7.43 -24.06 -5.66
C PRO A 152 8.11 -23.57 -4.36
N THR A 153 8.84 -22.45 -4.39
CA THR A 153 9.59 -21.94 -3.22
C THR A 153 8.65 -21.69 -2.03
N PRO A 154 8.91 -22.31 -0.87
CA PRO A 154 8.17 -22.03 0.35
C PRO A 154 8.35 -20.57 0.81
N ALA A 155 7.37 -20.05 1.53
CA ALA A 155 7.42 -18.75 2.18
C ALA A 155 8.69 -18.62 3.04
N PRO A 156 9.54 -17.60 2.82
CA PRO A 156 10.69 -17.34 3.66
C PRO A 156 10.30 -16.99 5.11
N PRO A 157 11.24 -17.04 6.07
CA PRO A 157 10.93 -16.83 7.50
C PRO A 157 10.18 -15.52 7.78
N SER A 158 10.58 -14.42 7.14
CA SER A 158 9.89 -13.13 7.27
C SER A 158 8.44 -13.18 6.79
N LEU A 159 8.18 -13.82 5.65
CA LEU A 159 6.81 -13.97 5.14
C LEU A 159 5.95 -14.89 6.02
N LYS A 160 6.53 -15.97 6.55
CA LYS A 160 5.84 -16.82 7.54
C LYS A 160 5.42 -16.00 8.77
N ASN A 161 6.25 -15.05 9.22
CA ASN A 161 5.90 -14.17 10.33
C ASN A 161 4.82 -13.15 9.95
N MET A 162 4.81 -12.63 8.72
CA MET A 162 3.68 -11.84 8.20
C MET A 162 2.37 -12.62 8.24
N TYR A 163 2.38 -13.91 7.86
CA TYR A 163 1.18 -14.76 7.97
C TYR A 163 0.72 -14.95 9.41
N LYS A 164 1.63 -15.07 10.39
CA LYS A 164 1.28 -15.16 11.81
C LYS A 164 0.62 -13.87 12.31
N ALA A 165 1.17 -12.71 11.98
CA ALA A 165 0.59 -11.41 12.32
C ALA A 165 -0.79 -11.24 11.65
N LEU A 166 -0.91 -11.59 10.36
CA LEU A 166 -2.16 -11.53 9.62
C LEU A 166 -3.24 -12.46 10.21
N LYS A 167 -2.88 -13.66 10.68
CA LYS A 167 -3.79 -14.59 11.34
C LYS A 167 -4.33 -14.05 12.67
N LYS A 168 -3.53 -13.25 13.40
CA LYS A 168 -3.99 -12.55 14.61
C LYS A 168 -4.99 -11.46 14.27
N ASP A 169 -4.74 -10.70 13.20
CA ASP A 169 -5.65 -9.65 12.72
C ASP A 169 -6.96 -10.22 12.16
N TYR A 170 -6.86 -11.33 11.42
CA TYR A 170 -7.97 -12.02 10.76
C TYR A 170 -7.93 -13.52 11.10
N PRO A 171 -8.63 -13.97 12.16
CA PRO A 171 -8.68 -15.39 12.51
C PRO A 171 -9.22 -16.29 11.40
N SER A 172 -9.96 -15.76 10.43
CA SER A 172 -10.42 -16.47 9.22
C SER A 172 -9.32 -16.70 8.18
N PHE A 173 -8.18 -16.01 8.25
CA PHE A 173 -7.09 -16.17 7.29
C PHE A 173 -6.56 -17.61 7.31
N VAL A 174 -6.35 -18.19 6.13
CA VAL A 174 -5.74 -19.51 5.97
C VAL A 174 -4.47 -19.33 5.14
N PRO A 175 -3.29 -19.73 5.65
CA PRO A 175 -2.07 -19.74 4.87
C PRO A 175 -2.23 -20.57 3.59
N PRO A 176 -1.58 -20.19 2.48
CA PRO A 176 -1.67 -20.94 1.24
C PRO A 176 -1.12 -22.38 1.41
N PRO A 177 -1.61 -23.34 0.63
CA PRO A 177 -1.12 -24.71 0.66
C PRO A 177 0.38 -24.78 0.34
N ASN A 178 1.03 -25.88 0.74
CA ASN A 178 2.46 -26.13 0.53
C ASN A 178 3.39 -25.03 1.08
N ASN A 179 2.91 -24.25 2.07
CA ASN A 179 3.61 -23.09 2.60
C ASN A 179 3.98 -22.06 1.52
N GLY A 180 3.11 -21.83 0.51
CA GLY A 180 3.41 -20.92 -0.60
C GLY A 180 3.69 -19.47 -0.19
N GLY A 181 4.51 -18.76 -0.97
CA GLY A 181 4.88 -17.37 -0.74
C GLY A 181 4.51 -16.37 -1.84
N LEU A 182 3.58 -16.75 -2.74
CA LEU A 182 3.18 -15.90 -3.86
C LEU A 182 2.13 -14.88 -3.41
N LEU A 183 2.45 -13.59 -3.52
CA LEU A 183 1.63 -12.46 -3.03
C LEU A 183 1.00 -11.63 -4.16
N ILE A 184 1.00 -12.15 -5.40
CA ILE A 184 0.28 -11.55 -6.53
C ILE A 184 -1.17 -11.20 -6.17
N PRO A 185 -1.95 -12.04 -5.46
CA PRO A 185 -3.32 -11.69 -5.08
C PRO A 185 -3.43 -10.40 -4.27
N TRP A 186 -2.44 -10.06 -3.44
CA TRP A 186 -2.44 -8.79 -2.70
C TRP A 186 -2.12 -7.62 -3.62
N ALA A 187 -1.14 -7.78 -4.50
CA ALA A 187 -0.72 -6.72 -5.41
C ALA A 187 -1.82 -6.33 -6.39
N ASP A 188 -2.52 -7.31 -6.97
CA ASP A 188 -3.66 -7.09 -7.86
C ASP A 188 -4.84 -6.39 -7.14
N ARG A 189 -4.89 -6.47 -5.80
CA ARG A 189 -5.90 -5.80 -4.96
C ARG A 189 -5.49 -4.39 -4.52
N GLY A 190 -4.34 -3.89 -4.98
CA GLY A 190 -3.88 -2.52 -4.71
C GLY A 190 -2.76 -2.41 -3.68
N VAL A 191 -2.07 -3.51 -3.35
CA VAL A 191 -0.92 -3.51 -2.43
C VAL A 191 0.39 -3.41 -3.22
N LEU A 192 0.98 -2.23 -3.27
CA LEU A 192 2.27 -2.01 -3.90
C LEU A 192 3.40 -2.63 -3.06
N MET A 193 3.95 -3.75 -3.53
CA MET A 193 5.03 -4.52 -2.87
C MET A 193 6.39 -4.08 -3.42
N LEU A 194 6.99 -3.04 -2.83
CA LEU A 194 8.17 -2.36 -3.39
C LEU A 194 9.42 -2.57 -2.53
N ASN A 195 10.47 -3.17 -3.11
CA ASN A 195 11.78 -3.18 -2.48
C ASN A 195 12.50 -1.84 -2.69
N THR A 196 13.35 -1.42 -1.74
CA THR A 196 14.19 -0.23 -1.91
C THR A 196 15.29 -0.43 -2.96
N CYS A 197 15.86 -1.62 -3.04
CA CYS A 197 16.71 -2.07 -4.13
C CYS A 197 15.95 -3.09 -5.00
N LEU A 198 15.97 -2.95 -6.33
CA LEU A 198 15.17 -3.82 -7.21
C LEU A 198 15.94 -5.01 -7.78
N THR A 199 17.24 -5.11 -7.51
CA THR A 199 18.09 -6.19 -8.03
C THR A 199 19.14 -6.60 -7.00
N VAL A 200 19.64 -7.82 -7.06
CA VAL A 200 20.68 -8.33 -6.16
C VAL A 200 21.47 -9.45 -6.86
N ARG A 201 22.78 -9.56 -6.65
CA ARG A 201 23.53 -10.73 -7.12
C ARG A 201 23.07 -12.00 -6.42
N ALA A 202 23.20 -13.11 -7.12
CA ALA A 202 22.90 -14.42 -6.55
C ALA A 202 23.79 -14.67 -5.33
N HIS A 203 23.17 -15.02 -4.20
CA HIS A 203 23.81 -15.37 -2.93
C HIS A 203 24.63 -14.23 -2.26
N GLU A 204 24.51 -13.00 -2.76
CA GLU A 204 25.18 -11.81 -2.19
C GLU A 204 24.13 -10.74 -1.87
N ALA A 205 23.49 -10.84 -0.70
CA ALA A 205 22.57 -9.81 -0.18
C ALA A 205 23.17 -8.40 -0.27
N ASN A 206 22.33 -7.38 -0.52
CA ASN A 206 22.75 -5.97 -0.61
C ASN A 206 23.85 -5.63 -1.63
N SER A 207 24.24 -6.56 -2.51
CA SER A 207 25.34 -6.37 -3.46
C SER A 207 25.14 -5.25 -4.50
N HIS A 208 23.88 -4.87 -4.76
CA HIS A 208 23.52 -3.74 -5.62
C HIS A 208 23.06 -2.51 -4.83
N SER A 209 23.30 -2.48 -3.51
CA SER A 209 23.01 -1.30 -2.68
C SER A 209 23.83 -0.09 -3.13
N ASN A 210 23.24 1.10 -2.96
CA ASN A 210 23.81 2.39 -3.31
C ASN A 210 24.22 2.53 -4.79
N ARG A 211 23.62 1.73 -5.68
CA ARG A 211 23.84 1.80 -7.14
C ARG A 211 22.82 2.66 -7.87
N GLY A 212 21.81 3.18 -7.17
CA GLY A 212 20.84 4.13 -7.72
C GLY A 212 19.38 3.70 -7.57
N TRP A 213 19.12 2.42 -7.25
CA TRP A 213 17.76 1.92 -7.07
C TRP A 213 17.03 2.65 -5.94
N GLU A 214 17.71 2.96 -4.85
CA GLU A 214 17.13 3.61 -3.68
C GLU A 214 16.57 4.98 -4.00
N ARG A 215 17.22 5.71 -4.92
CA ARG A 215 16.73 7.01 -5.40
C ARG A 215 15.49 6.83 -6.26
N PHE A 216 15.51 5.86 -7.16
CA PHE A 216 14.37 5.55 -8.02
C PHE A 216 13.14 5.09 -7.21
N THR A 217 13.32 4.17 -6.26
CA THR A 217 12.22 3.64 -5.44
C THR A 217 11.74 4.66 -4.39
N GLN A 218 12.62 5.53 -3.88
CA GLN A 218 12.18 6.69 -3.11
C GLN A 218 11.27 7.60 -3.96
N ARG A 219 11.61 7.84 -5.22
CA ARG A 219 10.77 8.63 -6.12
C ARG A 219 9.39 7.99 -6.35
N VAL A 220 9.31 6.66 -6.44
CA VAL A 220 8.06 5.92 -6.49
C VAL A 220 7.20 6.20 -5.24
N ILE A 221 7.78 6.09 -4.04
CA ILE A 221 7.11 6.40 -2.77
C ILE A 221 6.62 7.86 -2.74
N ASP A 222 7.49 8.80 -3.13
CA ASP A 222 7.18 10.23 -3.15
C ASP A 222 6.03 10.53 -4.12
N LEU A 223 6.02 9.90 -5.31
CA LEU A 223 4.93 10.05 -6.29
C LEU A 223 3.59 9.56 -5.75
N VAL A 224 3.58 8.42 -5.06
CA VAL A 224 2.37 7.91 -4.38
C VAL A 224 1.89 8.93 -3.36
N ALA A 225 2.78 9.40 -2.47
CA ALA A 225 2.42 10.38 -1.44
C ALA A 225 1.91 11.71 -2.04
N GLN A 226 2.55 12.17 -3.12
CA GLN A 226 2.21 13.45 -3.75
C GLN A 226 0.89 13.40 -4.52
N LYS A 227 0.66 12.34 -5.31
CA LYS A 227 -0.43 12.31 -6.30
C LYS A 227 -1.66 11.51 -5.87
N ARG A 228 -1.53 10.58 -4.91
CA ARG A 228 -2.69 9.83 -4.39
C ARG A 228 -3.44 10.66 -3.36
N THR A 229 -4.19 11.64 -3.84
CA THR A 229 -4.89 12.66 -3.01
C THR A 229 -5.95 12.08 -2.09
N ARG A 230 -6.58 10.96 -2.47
CA ARG A 230 -7.49 10.20 -1.60
C ARG A 230 -6.77 9.52 -0.43
N GLY A 231 -5.44 9.50 -0.41
CA GLY A 231 -4.63 8.94 0.66
C GLY A 231 -4.38 7.43 0.50
N VAL A 232 -3.30 6.95 1.08
CA VAL A 232 -2.78 5.57 0.93
C VAL A 232 -2.23 5.14 2.28
N VAL A 233 -2.23 3.84 2.56
CA VAL A 233 -1.57 3.28 3.75
C VAL A 233 -0.13 2.92 3.41
N PHE A 234 0.84 3.41 4.18
CA PHE A 234 2.24 3.00 4.10
C PHE A 234 2.56 2.07 5.28
N MET A 235 2.97 0.85 4.98
CA MET A 235 3.48 -0.12 5.96
C MET A 235 5.00 -0.17 5.84
N ALA A 236 5.68 0.32 6.87
CA ALA A 236 7.13 0.42 6.92
C ALA A 236 7.65 -0.34 8.14
N TRP A 237 8.13 -1.55 7.91
CA TRP A 237 8.60 -2.46 8.95
C TRP A 237 10.12 -2.46 9.04
N GLY A 238 10.66 -2.14 10.22
CA GLY A 238 12.09 -1.95 10.46
C GLY A 238 12.56 -0.51 10.18
N THR A 239 13.70 -0.17 10.77
CA THR A 239 14.31 1.15 10.67
C THR A 239 14.56 1.61 9.23
N PRO A 240 15.10 0.77 8.32
CA PRO A 240 15.36 1.18 6.94
C PRO A 240 14.09 1.60 6.20
N ALA A 241 13.02 0.80 6.29
CA ALA A 241 11.72 1.12 5.71
C ALA A 241 11.11 2.37 6.34
N GLY A 242 11.23 2.50 7.68
CA GLY A 242 10.74 3.66 8.42
C GLY A 242 11.35 4.98 7.93
N LYS A 243 12.66 5.01 7.68
CA LYS A 243 13.37 6.17 7.14
C LYS A 243 12.79 6.64 5.79
N ARG A 244 12.32 5.72 4.94
CA ARG A 244 11.77 6.03 3.59
C ARG A 244 10.44 6.76 3.61
N VAL A 245 9.66 6.61 4.70
CA VAL A 245 8.31 7.18 4.82
C VAL A 245 8.24 8.38 5.77
N GLN A 246 9.36 8.83 6.34
CA GLN A 246 9.37 9.95 7.31
C GLN A 246 8.77 11.25 6.78
N LYS A 247 8.95 11.52 5.47
CA LYS A 247 8.47 12.75 4.81
C LYS A 247 7.04 12.64 4.29
N VAL A 248 6.38 11.49 4.46
CA VAL A 248 5.00 11.30 3.99
C VAL A 248 4.04 12.10 4.88
N ASP A 249 3.12 12.83 4.24
CA ASP A 249 2.10 13.64 4.91
C ASP A 249 1.09 12.77 5.68
N LYS A 250 1.26 12.71 7.00
CA LYS A 250 0.40 11.97 7.94
C LYS A 250 -1.03 12.51 8.02
N SER A 251 -1.31 13.72 7.55
CA SER A 251 -2.68 14.24 7.50
C SER A 251 -3.51 13.62 6.36
N ARG A 252 -2.82 13.13 5.33
CA ARG A 252 -3.43 12.55 4.12
C ARG A 252 -3.30 11.04 4.08
N HIS A 253 -2.17 10.51 4.53
CA HIS A 253 -1.83 9.09 4.47
C HIS A 253 -1.80 8.48 5.86
N LEU A 254 -2.07 7.18 5.94
CA LEU A 254 -1.81 6.41 7.15
C LEU A 254 -0.39 5.84 7.07
N ILE A 255 0.41 6.02 8.12
CA ILE A 255 1.74 5.41 8.22
C ILE A 255 1.71 4.44 9.39
N LEU A 256 1.99 3.17 9.11
CA LEU A 256 2.05 2.08 10.09
C LEU A 256 3.49 1.58 10.17
N GLN A 257 4.11 1.75 11.34
CA GLN A 257 5.51 1.39 11.59
C GLN A 257 5.62 0.37 12.73
N SER A 258 6.49 -0.61 12.55
CA SER A 258 6.82 -1.62 13.56
C SER A 258 8.24 -2.13 13.31
N VAL A 259 8.71 -3.05 14.14
CA VAL A 259 9.93 -3.83 13.88
C VAL A 259 9.78 -4.69 12.62
N HIS A 260 10.88 -5.17 12.05
CA HIS A 260 10.85 -5.98 10.82
C HIS A 260 10.24 -7.38 11.09
N PRO A 261 9.56 -8.02 10.12
CA PRO A 261 9.07 -9.40 10.25
C PRO A 261 10.16 -10.48 10.36
N SER A 262 11.43 -10.13 10.26
CA SER A 262 12.56 -11.06 10.42
C SER A 262 12.46 -11.83 11.73
N PRO A 263 12.85 -13.12 11.78
CA PRO A 263 12.97 -13.88 13.02
C PRO A 263 13.72 -13.15 14.15
N LEU A 264 14.69 -12.29 13.80
CA LEU A 264 15.53 -11.56 14.75
C LEU A 264 14.80 -10.46 15.54
N SER A 265 13.73 -9.93 14.96
CA SER A 265 13.02 -8.76 15.52
C SER A 265 11.51 -8.96 15.64
N ALA A 266 10.93 -9.96 14.99
CA ALA A 266 9.47 -10.14 14.97
C ALA A 266 8.85 -10.31 16.36
N SER A 267 9.55 -10.98 17.28
CA SER A 267 9.12 -11.15 18.68
C SER A 267 9.11 -9.84 19.47
N ARG A 268 9.78 -8.78 19.00
CA ARG A 268 9.84 -7.46 19.64
C ARG A 268 8.63 -6.58 19.34
N GLY A 269 7.58 -7.13 18.72
CA GLY A 269 6.29 -6.43 18.54
C GLY A 269 5.66 -6.55 17.15
N PHE A 270 6.29 -7.23 16.19
CA PHE A 270 5.70 -7.38 14.85
C PHE A 270 4.40 -8.19 14.88
N PHE A 271 4.36 -9.29 15.65
CA PHE A 271 3.19 -10.18 15.68
C PHE A 271 1.92 -9.52 16.21
N ASP A 272 2.06 -8.48 17.04
CA ASP A 272 0.95 -7.83 17.72
C ASP A 272 0.71 -6.40 17.22
N CYS A 273 1.30 -6.04 16.07
CA CYS A 273 1.24 -4.67 15.54
C CYS A 273 -0.15 -4.26 15.02
N GLY A 274 -1.02 -5.20 14.65
CA GLY A 274 -2.38 -4.89 14.18
C GLY A 274 -2.46 -4.26 12.79
N HIS A 275 -1.37 -4.26 12.01
CA HIS A 275 -1.26 -3.41 10.82
C HIS A 275 -2.23 -3.76 9.69
N PHE A 276 -2.50 -5.05 9.44
CA PHE A 276 -3.39 -5.45 8.33
C PHE A 276 -4.83 -5.06 8.63
N LYS A 277 -5.24 -5.18 9.90
CA LYS A 277 -6.54 -4.71 10.38
C LYS A 277 -6.65 -3.19 10.33
N ALA A 278 -5.68 -2.48 10.90
CA ALA A 278 -5.65 -1.01 10.93
C ALA A 278 -5.67 -0.40 9.52
N ALA A 279 -4.96 -1.02 8.56
CA ALA A 279 -4.97 -0.60 7.17
C ALA A 279 -6.37 -0.70 6.55
N ASN A 280 -7.06 -1.82 6.73
CA ASN A 280 -8.41 -1.99 6.18
C ASN A 280 -9.42 -1.08 6.86
N GLU A 281 -9.37 -0.91 8.19
CA GLU A 281 -10.25 0.02 8.90
C GLU A 281 -10.12 1.46 8.36
N TRP A 282 -8.88 1.89 8.12
CA TRP A 282 -8.60 3.20 7.54
C TRP A 282 -9.05 3.30 6.07
N LEU A 283 -8.79 2.27 5.27
CA LEU A 283 -9.20 2.23 3.86
C LEU A 283 -10.72 2.25 3.74
N ILE A 284 -11.45 1.48 4.55
CA ILE A 284 -12.91 1.46 4.56
C ILE A 284 -13.46 2.84 4.91
N LYS A 285 -12.90 3.50 5.94
CA LYS A 285 -13.30 4.86 6.31
C LYS A 285 -13.07 5.88 5.18
N ARG A 286 -12.02 5.69 4.37
CA ARG A 286 -11.60 6.64 3.33
C ARG A 286 -12.21 6.37 1.95
N TYR A 287 -12.50 5.10 1.64
CA TYR A 287 -12.91 4.63 0.31
C TYR A 287 -14.27 3.92 0.30
N GLY A 288 -14.89 3.66 1.45
CA GLY A 288 -16.05 2.79 1.56
C GLY A 288 -15.65 1.31 1.59
N ALA A 289 -16.65 0.42 1.59
CA ALA A 289 -16.43 -1.04 1.68
C ALA A 289 -15.49 -1.59 0.57
N ASP A 290 -15.56 -1.02 -0.64
CA ASP A 290 -14.70 -1.42 -1.78
C ASP A 290 -13.23 -1.04 -1.60
N GLY A 291 -12.92 -0.19 -0.61
CA GLY A 291 -11.56 0.14 -0.20
C GLY A 291 -10.82 -1.04 0.42
N GLU A 292 -11.54 -1.95 1.08
CA GLU A 292 -10.98 -3.06 1.84
C GLU A 292 -10.14 -4.00 0.96
N ILE A 293 -8.93 -4.31 1.43
CA ILE A 293 -8.07 -5.35 0.87
C ILE A 293 -8.52 -6.69 1.43
N ASP A 294 -8.86 -7.62 0.55
CA ASP A 294 -8.90 -9.03 0.97
C ASP A 294 -7.45 -9.54 1.04
N TRP A 295 -7.02 -10.00 2.21
CA TRP A 295 -5.70 -10.56 2.45
C TRP A 295 -5.63 -12.09 2.22
N ALA A 296 -6.72 -12.73 1.79
CA ALA A 296 -6.68 -14.14 1.41
C ALA A 296 -5.78 -14.39 0.19
N LEU A 297 -5.03 -15.49 0.18
CA LEU A 297 -4.09 -15.82 -0.91
C LEU A 297 -4.59 -16.93 -1.83
N THR A 298 -5.71 -17.57 -1.50
CA THR A 298 -6.34 -18.60 -2.34
C THR A 298 -7.73 -18.13 -2.79
N PRO A 299 -8.16 -18.46 -4.03
CA PRO A 299 -9.46 -18.04 -4.53
C PRO A 299 -10.67 -18.54 -3.72
N SER A 300 -10.50 -19.65 -2.99
CA SER A 300 -11.55 -20.27 -2.17
C SER A 300 -11.67 -19.71 -0.75
N THR A 301 -10.82 -18.76 -0.36
CA THR A 301 -10.85 -18.17 0.98
C THR A 301 -10.99 -16.65 0.90
N SER A 302 -11.50 -16.03 1.98
CA SER A 302 -11.59 -14.59 2.11
C SER A 302 -11.35 -14.17 3.55
N THR A 303 -10.72 -13.01 3.72
CA THR A 303 -10.57 -12.32 5.01
C THR A 303 -11.63 -11.24 5.23
N LYS A 304 -12.42 -10.91 4.21
CA LYS A 304 -13.55 -9.98 4.35
C LYS A 304 -14.64 -10.63 5.21
N LYS A 305 -15.37 -9.83 5.98
CA LYS A 305 -16.56 -10.33 6.67
C LYS A 305 -17.56 -10.82 5.62
N ALA A 306 -18.10 -12.03 5.82
CA ALA A 306 -19.22 -12.49 5.01
C ALA A 306 -20.36 -11.46 5.14
N VAL A 307 -20.75 -10.85 4.03
CA VAL A 307 -22.02 -10.13 3.97
C VAL A 307 -23.09 -11.19 4.24
N PRO A 308 -23.97 -11.03 5.24
CA PRO A 308 -25.07 -11.97 5.42
C PRO A 308 -25.82 -12.04 4.09
N LEU A 309 -25.82 -13.20 3.47
CA LEU A 309 -26.69 -13.47 2.32
C LEU A 309 -28.10 -13.21 2.84
N ALA A 310 -28.79 -12.21 2.28
CA ALA A 310 -30.19 -11.98 2.59
C ALA A 310 -30.91 -13.32 2.39
N THR A 311 -31.44 -13.87 3.48
CA THR A 311 -32.16 -15.14 3.49
C THR A 311 -33.34 -15.00 2.56
N VAL A 312 -33.33 -15.77 1.48
CA VAL A 312 -34.53 -16.08 0.69
C VAL A 312 -35.46 -16.83 1.63
N ASP A 313 -36.55 -16.16 2.02
CA ASP A 313 -37.66 -16.75 2.77
C ASP A 313 -38.30 -17.85 1.93
N GLU A 314 -38.35 -19.07 2.47
CA GLU A 314 -39.37 -20.06 2.12
C GLU A 314 -40.03 -20.63 3.41
N PRO A 315 -41.31 -21.03 3.33
CA PRO A 315 -42.25 -20.88 4.42
C PRO A 315 -42.27 -22.08 5.38
N ASN A 316 -42.36 -21.79 6.68
CA ASN A 316 -42.53 -22.79 7.73
C ASN A 316 -44.02 -23.19 7.89
N PRO A 317 -44.39 -24.49 7.99
CA PRO A 317 -45.73 -24.90 8.36
C PRO A 317 -45.93 -24.91 9.89
N LYS A 318 -47.17 -24.61 10.28
CA LYS A 318 -47.68 -24.44 11.64
C LYS A 318 -47.62 -25.73 12.48
N THR A 319 -47.40 -25.58 13.79
CA THR A 319 -48.10 -26.36 14.83
C THR A 319 -48.35 -25.52 16.09
N ASN A 320 -49.55 -25.70 16.64
CA ASN A 320 -50.12 -25.01 17.81
C ASN A 320 -49.67 -25.65 19.14
N GLY A 321 -49.72 -24.88 20.24
CA GLY A 321 -50.35 -25.37 21.47
C GLY A 321 -49.67 -25.08 22.81
N ALA A 322 -50.36 -24.23 23.59
CA ALA A 322 -50.53 -24.28 25.05
C ALA A 322 -49.59 -23.50 26.00
N SER A 323 -50.28 -22.89 26.96
CA SER A 323 -50.00 -21.80 27.91
C SER A 323 -49.35 -22.20 29.24
N SER A 324 -48.44 -21.33 29.73
CA SER A 324 -48.27 -20.71 31.08
C SER A 324 -48.31 -21.56 32.38
N PRO A 325 -47.74 -21.11 33.54
CA PRO A 325 -47.29 -19.75 33.88
C PRO A 325 -45.92 -19.60 34.61
N VAL A 326 -45.58 -18.31 34.71
CA VAL A 326 -44.56 -17.54 35.43
C VAL A 326 -44.36 -17.90 36.91
N VAL A 327 -43.10 -17.93 37.37
CA VAL A 327 -42.69 -17.62 38.75
C VAL A 327 -41.40 -16.79 38.72
N VAL A 328 -41.42 -15.65 39.43
CA VAL A 328 -40.30 -14.73 39.72
C VAL A 328 -39.75 -15.09 41.10
N PRO A 329 -38.45 -14.93 41.36
CA PRO A 329 -38.07 -13.87 42.31
C PRO A 329 -36.81 -13.08 41.93
N LYS A 330 -36.80 -11.83 42.42
CA LYS A 330 -35.69 -10.88 42.48
C LYS A 330 -34.55 -11.41 43.36
N ASP A 331 -33.31 -11.01 43.07
CA ASP A 331 -32.58 -10.05 43.90
C ASP A 331 -31.19 -9.73 43.29
N GLU A 332 -30.91 -8.44 43.22
CA GLU A 332 -29.61 -7.80 42.98
C GLU A 332 -29.04 -7.42 44.37
N PRO A 333 -27.71 -7.28 44.58
CA PRO A 333 -27.09 -6.02 44.18
C PRO A 333 -25.62 -6.06 43.70
N LYS A 334 -25.35 -5.12 42.78
CA LYS A 334 -24.18 -4.27 42.56
C LYS A 334 -22.93 -4.48 43.44
N ASP A 335 -21.77 -4.57 42.78
CA ASP A 335 -20.60 -3.73 43.10
C ASP A 335 -19.58 -3.70 41.95
N GLU A 336 -19.36 -2.50 41.43
CA GLU A 336 -18.17 -1.98 40.73
C GLU A 336 -18.02 -0.53 41.26
N PRO A 337 -16.83 0.14 41.26
CA PRO A 337 -15.75 -0.04 40.29
C PRO A 337 -14.32 0.10 40.87
N LYS A 338 -13.28 -0.18 40.06
CA LYS A 338 -12.03 0.58 40.13
C LYS A 338 -11.29 0.58 38.79
N LYS A 339 -11.08 1.80 38.29
CA LYS A 339 -10.22 2.19 37.18
C LYS A 339 -8.75 1.94 37.56
N ASP A 340 -7.96 1.44 36.62
CA ASP A 340 -6.54 1.75 36.53
C ASP A 340 -6.12 1.74 35.05
N GLU A 341 -5.86 2.93 34.51
CA GLU A 341 -5.09 3.15 33.28
C GLU A 341 -3.60 3.16 33.65
N PRO A 342 -2.72 2.54 32.84
CA PRO A 342 -1.35 3.01 32.74
C PRO A 342 -1.14 3.69 31.38
N LYS A 343 -0.96 5.02 31.43
CA LYS A 343 -0.26 5.81 30.40
C LYS A 343 1.17 5.29 30.29
N ALA A 344 1.52 4.64 29.19
CA ALA A 344 2.91 4.44 28.79
C ALA A 344 3.32 5.59 27.85
N THR A 345 3.99 6.59 28.41
CA THR A 345 4.79 7.55 27.65
C THR A 345 6.00 6.83 27.05
N LEU A 346 6.00 6.64 25.73
CA LEU A 346 7.20 6.28 24.99
C LEU A 346 8.08 7.54 24.87
N LYS A 347 9.20 7.55 25.59
CA LYS A 347 10.32 8.43 25.29
C LYS A 347 10.93 7.97 23.96
N ALA A 348 11.10 8.92 23.06
CA ALA A 348 11.90 8.76 21.86
C ALA A 348 13.37 8.90 22.27
N ASP A 349 14.08 7.78 22.33
CA ASP A 349 15.54 7.75 22.30
C ASP A 349 15.93 7.31 20.89
N ASP A 350 16.14 8.32 20.04
CA ASP A 350 16.74 8.21 18.72
C ASP A 350 18.26 8.07 18.89
N ASP A 351 18.78 6.84 18.82
CA ASP A 351 20.09 6.55 18.21
C ASP A 351 20.23 5.02 18.00
N PHE A 352 19.87 4.53 16.81
CA PHE A 352 20.25 3.19 16.36
C PHE A 352 21.18 3.39 15.15
N GLY A 353 22.49 3.22 15.40
CA GLY A 353 23.57 3.48 14.46
C GLY A 353 23.66 2.44 13.34
N SER A 354 24.55 2.69 12.36
CA SER A 354 24.76 1.84 11.18
C SER A 354 25.18 0.40 11.51
N ASP A 355 25.69 0.15 12.72
CA ASP A 355 26.18 -1.15 13.16
C ASP A 355 25.03 -2.15 13.39
N ASP A 356 23.84 -1.67 13.77
CA ASP A 356 22.65 -2.52 13.92
C ASP A 356 22.04 -2.91 12.57
N GLU A 357 22.26 -2.12 11.52
CA GLU A 357 21.80 -2.40 10.16
C GLU A 357 22.65 -3.51 9.53
N ALA A 358 23.98 -3.43 9.65
CA ALA A 358 24.89 -4.50 9.23
C ALA A 358 24.67 -5.81 10.01
N ALA A 359 24.44 -5.72 11.33
CA ALA A 359 24.16 -6.89 12.16
C ALA A 359 22.80 -7.54 11.82
N LEU A 360 21.78 -6.73 11.51
CA LEU A 360 20.48 -7.25 11.06
C LEU A 360 20.60 -7.94 9.70
N GLU A 361 21.41 -7.40 8.79
CA GLU A 361 21.66 -7.95 7.46
C GLU A 361 22.44 -9.27 7.51
N GLU A 362 23.52 -9.34 8.27
CA GLU A 362 24.33 -10.55 8.44
C GLU A 362 23.52 -11.67 9.12
N ALA A 363 22.70 -11.32 10.11
CA ALA A 363 21.88 -12.29 10.79
C ALA A 363 20.62 -12.68 10.00
N LEU A 364 20.09 -11.80 9.13
CA LEU A 364 19.05 -12.16 8.15
C LEU A 364 19.58 -13.20 7.18
N LYS A 365 20.81 -13.00 6.69
CA LYS A 365 21.52 -13.95 5.84
C LYS A 365 21.67 -15.31 6.53
N GLN A 366 22.10 -15.33 7.79
CA GLN A 366 22.23 -16.56 8.58
C GLN A 366 20.88 -17.26 8.81
N ALA A 367 19.83 -16.52 9.16
CA ALA A 367 18.49 -17.08 9.40
C ALA A 367 17.84 -17.63 8.12
N GLU A 368 18.17 -17.05 6.96
CA GLU A 368 17.73 -17.58 5.66
C GLU A 368 18.53 -18.81 5.23
N GLU A 369 19.85 -18.84 5.45
CA GLU A 369 20.72 -20.01 5.20
C GLU A 369 20.30 -21.23 6.04
N ASP A 370 19.95 -21.03 7.31
CA ASP A 370 19.50 -22.14 8.18
C ASP A 370 18.09 -22.62 7.86
N SER A 371 17.28 -21.84 7.12
CA SER A 371 15.96 -22.28 6.63
C SER A 371 16.02 -23.14 5.35
N GLN A 372 17.21 -23.26 4.76
CA GLN A 372 17.47 -24.06 3.55
C GLN A 372 18.11 -25.43 3.85
N LYS A 373 18.46 -25.69 5.11
CA LYS A 373 18.81 -27.01 5.64
C LYS A 373 17.56 -27.72 6.17
#